data_AF-A0A662HG07-F1
#
_entry.id   AF-A0A662HG07-F1
#
_cell.length_a   1.000
_cell.length_b   1.000
_cell.length_c   1.000
_cell.angle_alpha   90.00
_cell.angle_beta   90.00
_cell.angle_gamma   90.00
#
_symmetry.space_group_name_H-M   'P 1'
#
loop_
_entity.id
_entity.type
_entity.pdbx_description
1 polymer ?
#
loop_
_entity_poly.entity_id
_entity_poly.type
_entity_poly.pdbx_seq_one_letter_code
_entity_poly.pdbx_strand_id
1 'polypeptide(L)'
;MEKRIVSYGKFRVLFNQYGEVEKLEFRKRIFEGEGDIVPIPLYMLRRVKLLEIPEGVYIQPVLEIRDNVIYSLKYGELFSYDVMLGRGLCIVEVMSRRKYWRKCLSFDLYIEAFNDAISKLERQGFITRHTFLSLDNQENEDFKIEEFYWDEDFYNVSFEYVLPIDATILKAVKFARNFIKTIETYVEHRAYEKAHFPTREKSSFDKIMLVKIDNLFRKI
;
A
#
# COMPACT_ATOMS: atom_id res chain seq x y z
N MET A 1 21.52 -17.62 -10.97
CA MET A 1 21.31 -18.41 -9.74
C MET A 1 20.35 -19.55 -10.08
N GLU A 2 20.46 -20.71 -9.45
CA GLU A 2 19.51 -21.81 -9.66
C GLU A 2 18.19 -21.53 -8.94
N LYS A 3 17.09 -22.16 -9.40
CA LYS A 3 15.81 -22.13 -8.68
C LYS A 3 16.02 -22.68 -7.27
N ARG A 4 15.44 -22.02 -6.27
CA ARG A 4 15.56 -22.43 -4.86
C ARG A 4 14.19 -22.64 -4.22
N ILE A 5 14.08 -23.67 -3.39
CA ILE A 5 12.89 -23.92 -2.58
C ILE A 5 13.20 -23.56 -1.13
N VAL A 6 12.38 -22.70 -0.54
CA VAL A 6 12.48 -22.31 0.87
C VAL A 6 11.22 -22.76 1.58
N SER A 7 11.36 -23.48 2.70
CA SER A 7 10.26 -23.82 3.59
C SER A 7 10.39 -23.01 4.86
N TYR A 8 9.38 -22.22 5.19
CA TYR A 8 9.40 -21.34 6.37
C TYR A 8 8.00 -21.15 6.93
N GLY A 9 7.84 -21.35 8.24
CA GLY A 9 6.54 -21.32 8.89
C GLY A 9 5.56 -22.30 8.25
N LYS A 10 4.44 -21.78 7.74
CA LYS A 10 3.38 -22.55 7.06
C LYS A 10 3.53 -22.57 5.53
N PHE A 11 4.59 -21.95 5.00
CA PHE A 11 4.77 -21.69 3.58
C PHE A 11 5.93 -22.50 3.02
N ARG A 12 5.78 -22.89 1.76
CA ARG A 12 6.87 -23.41 0.94
C ARG A 12 6.90 -22.62 -0.36
N VAL A 13 8.01 -21.98 -0.65
CA VAL A 13 8.15 -21.02 -1.75
C VAL A 13 9.20 -21.52 -2.72
N LEU A 14 8.85 -21.52 -4.01
CA LEU A 14 9.77 -21.72 -5.11
C LEU A 14 10.14 -20.35 -5.66
N PHE A 15 11.41 -19.99 -5.56
CA PHE A 15 11.96 -18.79 -6.17
C PHE A 15 12.59 -19.11 -7.53
N ASN A 16 12.43 -18.19 -8.48
CA ASN A 16 13.07 -18.26 -9.79
C ASN A 16 14.55 -17.86 -9.72
N GLN A 17 15.22 -17.85 -10.87
CA GLN A 17 16.65 -17.51 -10.98
C GLN A 17 17.00 -16.05 -10.67
N TYR A 18 16.01 -15.16 -10.64
CA TYR A 18 16.11 -13.74 -10.31
C TYR A 18 15.81 -13.45 -8.84
N GLY A 19 15.38 -14.45 -8.07
CA GLY A 19 15.02 -14.30 -6.66
C GLY A 19 13.56 -13.92 -6.43
N GLU A 20 12.73 -13.90 -7.47
CA GLU A 20 11.30 -13.63 -7.41
C GLU A 20 10.51 -14.91 -7.09
N VAL A 21 9.30 -14.76 -6.57
CA VAL A 21 8.42 -15.88 -6.24
C VAL A 21 7.77 -16.41 -7.51
N GLU A 22 8.11 -17.65 -7.88
CA GLU A 22 7.44 -18.35 -8.97
C GLU A 22 6.15 -19.00 -8.46
N LYS A 23 6.22 -19.70 -7.33
CA LYS A 23 5.09 -20.40 -6.69
C LYS A 23 5.21 -20.38 -5.18
N LEU A 24 4.07 -20.27 -4.51
CA LEU A 24 3.96 -20.40 -3.06
C LEU A 24 2.90 -21.44 -2.71
N GLU A 25 3.30 -22.48 -1.97
CA GLU A 25 2.43 -23.49 -1.42
C GLU A 25 2.02 -23.10 0.01
N PHE A 26 0.71 -23.05 0.24
CA PHE A 26 0.11 -22.80 1.55
C PHE A 26 -1.16 -23.64 1.70
N ARG A 27 -1.22 -24.45 2.78
CA ARG A 27 -2.37 -25.33 3.08
C ARG A 27 -2.77 -26.23 1.89
N LYS A 28 -1.78 -26.86 1.25
CA LYS A 28 -1.95 -27.75 0.08
C LYS A 28 -2.54 -27.08 -1.16
N ARG A 29 -2.51 -25.73 -1.22
CA ARG A 29 -2.83 -24.96 -2.42
C ARG A 29 -1.59 -24.26 -2.91
N ILE A 30 -1.49 -24.10 -4.22
CA ILE A 30 -0.40 -23.40 -4.90
C ILE A 30 -0.96 -22.08 -5.40
N PHE A 31 -0.23 -21.01 -5.12
CA PHE A 31 -0.47 -19.66 -5.61
C PHE A 31 0.71 -19.26 -6.49
N GLU A 32 0.43 -18.59 -7.60
CA GLU A 32 1.45 -18.02 -8.48
C GLU A 32 1.90 -16.68 -7.89
N GLY A 33 3.19 -16.38 -8.05
CA GLY A 33 3.74 -15.09 -7.64
C GLY A 33 3.77 -14.09 -8.79
N GLU A 34 3.69 -12.81 -8.44
CA GLU A 34 3.88 -11.66 -9.30
C GLU A 34 5.08 -10.87 -8.74
N GLY A 35 6.27 -11.13 -9.26
CA GLY A 35 7.51 -10.65 -8.64
C GLY A 35 7.71 -11.27 -7.26
N ASP A 36 7.81 -10.46 -6.20
CA ASP A 36 7.89 -10.89 -4.80
C ASP A 36 6.53 -10.96 -4.10
N ILE A 37 5.44 -10.64 -4.80
CA ILE A 37 4.08 -10.58 -4.28
C ILE A 37 3.33 -11.88 -4.58
N VAL A 38 2.53 -12.36 -3.63
CA VAL A 38 1.66 -13.52 -3.81
C VAL A 38 0.22 -13.17 -3.38
N PRO A 39 -0.74 -13.14 -4.30
CA PRO A 39 -2.15 -12.95 -3.98
C PRO A 39 -2.71 -14.19 -3.28
N ILE A 40 -3.25 -14.02 -2.06
CA ILE A 40 -3.89 -15.11 -1.32
C ILE A 40 -5.24 -14.64 -0.75
N PRO A 41 -6.34 -15.39 -0.94
CA PRO A 41 -7.63 -15.03 -0.38
C PRO A 41 -7.60 -14.88 1.15
N LEU A 42 -8.09 -13.76 1.67
CA LEU A 42 -8.01 -13.39 3.08
C LEU A 42 -8.63 -14.45 4.02
N TYR A 43 -9.66 -15.16 3.57
CA TYR A 43 -10.29 -16.21 4.37
C TYR A 43 -9.32 -17.35 4.74
N MET A 44 -8.27 -17.57 3.94
CA MET A 44 -7.23 -18.56 4.22
C MET A 44 -6.19 -18.08 5.23
N LEU A 45 -6.04 -16.76 5.39
CA LEU A 45 -4.95 -16.11 6.14
C LEU A 45 -5.29 -15.77 7.61
N ARG A 46 -6.52 -16.07 8.07
CA ARG A 46 -7.07 -15.62 9.37
C ARG A 46 -6.19 -15.83 10.61
N ARG A 47 -5.31 -16.83 10.62
CA ARG A 47 -4.43 -17.19 11.75
C ARG A 47 -2.95 -17.23 11.37
N VAL A 48 -2.58 -16.59 10.27
CA VAL A 48 -1.18 -16.45 9.87
C VAL A 48 -0.64 -15.20 10.53
N LYS A 49 0.45 -15.32 11.27
CA LYS A 49 1.22 -14.20 11.81
C LYS A 49 2.17 -13.65 10.76
N LEU A 50 2.50 -12.36 10.84
CA LEU A 50 3.46 -11.73 9.93
C LEU A 50 4.85 -12.40 10.03
N LEU A 51 5.25 -12.82 11.24
CA LEU A 51 6.48 -13.58 11.46
C LEU A 51 6.56 -14.89 10.66
N GLU A 52 5.42 -15.47 10.26
CA GLU A 52 5.40 -16.73 9.50
C GLU A 52 5.65 -16.52 8.01
N ILE A 53 5.61 -15.28 7.51
CA ILE A 53 5.84 -14.96 6.10
C ILE A 53 7.36 -15.08 5.84
N PRO A 54 7.78 -15.84 4.80
CA PRO A 54 9.19 -15.96 4.44
C PRO A 54 9.80 -14.58 4.08
N GLU A 55 11.10 -14.42 4.32
CA GLU A 55 11.81 -13.20 3.90
C GLU A 55 11.81 -13.07 2.37
N GLY A 56 11.65 -11.85 1.86
CA GLY A 56 11.55 -11.56 0.43
C GLY A 56 10.24 -12.04 -0.20
N VAL A 57 9.19 -12.25 0.61
CA VAL A 57 7.85 -12.59 0.13
C VAL A 57 6.83 -11.63 0.74
N TYR A 58 5.96 -11.09 -0.10
CA TYR A 58 4.84 -10.28 0.31
C TYR A 58 3.53 -10.99 -0.02
N ILE A 59 2.63 -11.07 0.94
CA ILE A 59 1.28 -11.59 0.71
C ILE A 59 0.36 -10.41 0.42
N GLN A 60 -0.27 -10.40 -0.74
CA GLN A 60 -1.38 -9.48 -1.05
C GLN A 60 -2.69 -10.16 -0.65
N PRO A 61 -3.38 -9.72 0.41
CA PRO A 61 -4.64 -10.31 0.79
C PRO A 61 -5.72 -9.89 -0.19
N VAL A 62 -6.34 -10.87 -0.85
CA VAL A 62 -7.38 -10.64 -1.87
C VAL A 62 -8.73 -11.16 -1.39
N LEU A 63 -9.82 -10.75 -2.05
CA LEU A 63 -11.16 -11.26 -1.76
C LEU A 63 -11.25 -12.74 -2.17
N GLU A 64 -10.96 -13.01 -3.44
CA GLU A 64 -10.97 -14.33 -4.06
C GLU A 64 -10.12 -14.35 -5.33
N ILE A 65 -9.83 -15.56 -5.81
CA ILE A 65 -9.19 -15.80 -7.10
C ILE A 65 -10.10 -16.78 -7.84
N ARG A 66 -10.56 -16.40 -9.04
CA ARG A 66 -11.48 -17.20 -9.85
C ARG A 66 -11.07 -17.14 -11.31
N ASP A 67 -10.87 -18.30 -11.93
CA ASP A 67 -10.49 -18.40 -13.35
C ASP A 67 -9.27 -17.53 -13.72
N ASN A 68 -8.24 -17.53 -12.86
CA ASN A 68 -7.03 -16.70 -12.95
C ASN A 68 -7.26 -15.18 -12.85
N VAL A 69 -8.46 -14.75 -12.44
CA VAL A 69 -8.76 -13.35 -12.12
C VAL A 69 -8.64 -13.12 -10.62
N ILE A 70 -7.84 -12.13 -10.25
CA ILE A 70 -7.63 -11.70 -8.86
C ILE A 70 -8.65 -10.61 -8.51
N TYR A 71 -9.47 -10.84 -7.49
CA TYR A 71 -10.41 -9.85 -6.98
C TYR A 71 -9.82 -9.18 -5.74
N SER A 72 -9.30 -7.96 -5.89
CA SER A 72 -8.65 -7.23 -4.80
C SER A 72 -9.61 -6.86 -3.66
N LEU A 73 -9.06 -6.72 -2.45
CA LEU A 73 -9.82 -6.16 -1.34
C LEU A 73 -9.97 -4.65 -1.51
N LYS A 74 -11.15 -4.12 -1.20
CA LYS A 74 -11.36 -2.67 -1.10
C LYS A 74 -10.84 -2.17 0.26
N TYR A 75 -9.87 -1.24 0.23
CA TYR A 75 -9.31 -0.63 1.43
C TYR A 75 -9.77 0.82 1.67
N GLY A 76 -10.13 1.55 0.61
CA GLY A 76 -10.59 2.93 0.64
C GLY A 76 -11.63 3.23 -0.44
N GLU A 77 -12.11 4.47 -0.46
CA GLU A 77 -13.17 4.97 -1.34
C GLU A 77 -12.70 6.02 -2.36
N LEU A 78 -11.56 6.68 -2.11
CA LEU A 78 -11.02 7.76 -2.94
C LEU A 78 -10.12 7.25 -4.06
N PHE A 79 -9.18 6.36 -3.71
CA PHE A 79 -8.17 5.83 -4.63
C PHE A 79 -8.24 4.30 -4.69
N SER A 80 -7.49 3.72 -5.62
CA SER A 80 -7.22 2.28 -5.64
C SER A 80 -6.03 1.99 -4.73
N TYR A 81 -6.10 0.89 -3.99
CA TYR A 81 -5.11 0.53 -2.98
C TYR A 81 -4.75 -0.94 -3.11
N ASP A 82 -3.46 -1.20 -3.28
CA ASP A 82 -2.89 -2.54 -3.12
C ASP A 82 -2.07 -2.61 -1.85
N VAL A 83 -2.39 -3.59 -1.01
CA VAL A 83 -1.79 -3.75 0.32
C VAL A 83 -1.06 -5.07 0.36
N MET A 84 0.25 -4.98 0.59
CA MET A 84 1.19 -6.09 0.56
C MET A 84 1.80 -6.26 1.94
N LEU A 85 1.70 -7.46 2.50
CA LEU A 85 2.12 -7.78 3.86
C LEU A 85 3.36 -8.67 3.84
N GLY A 86 4.46 -8.14 4.36
CA GLY A 86 5.71 -8.86 4.56
C GLY A 86 5.91 -9.24 6.02
N ARG A 87 7.11 -9.73 6.32
CA ARG A 87 7.51 -10.13 7.67
C ARG A 87 7.76 -8.91 8.56
N GLY A 88 6.69 -8.39 9.19
CA GLY A 88 6.76 -7.21 10.06
C GLY A 88 6.70 -5.88 9.31
N LEU A 89 6.27 -5.90 8.05
CA LEU A 89 6.18 -4.73 7.18
C LEU A 89 4.85 -4.77 6.43
N CYS A 90 4.32 -3.60 6.12
CA CYS A 90 3.22 -3.42 5.19
C CYS A 90 3.63 -2.38 4.15
N ILE A 91 3.46 -2.70 2.87
CA ILE A 91 3.60 -1.77 1.75
C ILE A 91 2.20 -1.46 1.24
N VAL A 92 1.95 -0.20 0.93
CA VAL A 92 0.69 0.28 0.36
C VAL A 92 1.01 1.03 -0.91
N GLU A 93 0.53 0.49 -2.02
CA GLU A 93 0.50 1.18 -3.30
C GLU A 93 -0.84 1.87 -3.48
N VAL A 94 -0.78 3.14 -3.89
CA VAL A 94 -1.95 3.98 -4.12
C VAL A 94 -1.93 4.40 -5.57
N MET A 95 -3.02 4.09 -6.27
CA MET A 95 -3.18 4.36 -7.69
C MET A 95 -4.49 5.08 -7.96
N SER A 96 -4.47 6.04 -8.87
CA SER A 96 -5.70 6.67 -9.35
C SER A 96 -5.53 7.21 -10.76
N ARG A 97 -6.65 7.32 -11.49
CA ARG A 97 -6.69 7.94 -12.82
C ARG A 97 -7.71 9.06 -12.89
N ARG A 98 -7.31 10.21 -13.43
CA ARG A 98 -8.13 11.41 -13.57
C ARG A 98 -9.39 11.11 -14.38
N LYS A 99 -9.32 10.32 -15.46
CA LYS A 99 -10.50 9.92 -16.26
C LYS A 99 -11.58 9.16 -15.49
N TYR A 100 -11.26 8.57 -14.33
CA TYR A 100 -12.22 7.86 -13.48
C TYR A 100 -12.64 8.68 -12.25
N TRP A 101 -12.18 9.92 -12.14
CA TRP A 101 -12.51 10.81 -11.03
C TRP A 101 -13.98 11.25 -11.10
N ARG A 102 -14.70 11.12 -9.98
CA ARG A 102 -16.15 11.38 -9.90
C ARG A 102 -16.56 12.27 -8.73
N LYS A 103 -15.62 12.86 -8.00
CA LYS A 103 -15.93 13.78 -6.90
C LYS A 103 -16.16 15.19 -7.43
N CYS A 104 -16.84 16.02 -6.64
CA CYS A 104 -17.24 17.37 -7.05
C CYS A 104 -16.09 18.37 -7.17
N LEU A 105 -14.98 18.16 -6.45
CA LEU A 105 -13.79 19.01 -6.54
C LEU A 105 -12.76 18.40 -7.50
N SER A 106 -11.89 19.25 -8.02
CA SER A 106 -10.79 18.83 -8.92
C SER A 106 -9.97 17.70 -8.30
N PHE A 107 -9.56 16.75 -9.14
CA PHE A 107 -8.69 15.65 -8.77
C PHE A 107 -7.37 16.14 -8.17
N ASP A 108 -6.84 17.26 -8.68
CA ASP A 108 -5.56 17.82 -8.24
C ASP A 108 -5.58 18.25 -6.78
N LEU A 109 -6.72 18.77 -6.30
CA LEU A 109 -6.89 19.14 -4.89
C LEU A 109 -6.80 17.92 -3.96
N TYR A 110 -7.27 16.76 -4.43
CA TYR A 110 -7.21 15.50 -3.69
C TYR A 110 -5.80 14.90 -3.70
N ILE A 111 -5.11 14.95 -4.84
CA ILE A 111 -3.70 14.53 -4.92
C ILE A 111 -2.82 15.41 -4.02
N GLU A 112 -2.99 16.73 -4.08
CA GLU A 112 -2.24 17.67 -3.25
C GLU A 112 -2.53 17.47 -1.75
N ALA A 113 -3.78 17.19 -1.39
CA ALA A 113 -4.18 16.87 -0.02
C ALA A 113 -3.65 15.50 0.45
N PHE A 114 -3.60 14.50 -0.43
CA PHE A 114 -3.02 13.19 -0.12
C PHE A 114 -1.52 13.29 0.09
N ASN A 115 -0.80 13.96 -0.81
CA ASN A 115 0.63 14.23 -0.65
C ASN A 115 0.93 14.97 0.67
N ASP A 116 0.11 15.97 1.03
CA ASP A 116 0.23 16.68 2.31
C ASP A 116 0.06 15.72 3.52
N ALA A 117 -0.90 14.79 3.46
CA ALA A 117 -1.06 13.76 4.50
C ALA A 117 0.16 12.84 4.60
N ILE A 118 0.62 12.30 3.46
CA ILE A 118 1.74 11.35 3.41
C ILE A 118 3.03 12.03 3.89
N SER A 119 3.35 13.24 3.43
CA SER A 119 4.51 13.99 3.92
C SER A 119 4.46 14.26 5.42
N LYS A 120 3.27 14.51 5.98
CA LYS A 120 3.11 14.68 7.44
C LYS A 120 3.37 13.37 8.19
N LEU A 121 2.89 12.25 7.68
CA LEU A 121 3.08 10.94 8.31
C LEU A 121 4.54 10.50 8.27
N GLU A 122 5.21 10.73 7.15
CA GLU A 122 6.64 10.46 7.00
C GLU A 122 7.49 11.31 7.95
N ARG A 123 7.21 12.62 8.05
CA ARG A 123 7.90 13.52 8.99
C ARG A 123 7.75 13.12 10.46
N GLN A 124 6.69 12.39 10.80
CA GLN A 124 6.45 11.86 12.14
C GLN A 124 7.01 10.43 12.33
N GLY A 125 7.61 9.85 11.29
CA GLY A 125 8.18 8.50 11.33
C GLY A 125 7.15 7.37 11.31
N PHE A 126 5.90 7.64 10.91
CA PHE A 126 4.87 6.58 10.80
C PHE A 126 5.03 5.74 9.54
N ILE A 127 5.55 6.34 8.46
CA ILE A 127 5.72 5.70 7.16
C ILE A 127 7.06 6.10 6.54
N THR A 128 7.51 5.33 5.56
CA THR A 128 8.60 5.67 4.65
C THR A 128 8.07 5.64 3.22
N ARG A 129 8.24 6.70 2.43
CA ARG A 129 7.87 6.66 1.00
C ARG A 129 8.88 5.89 0.18
N HIS A 130 8.39 5.17 -0.82
CA HIS A 130 9.22 4.58 -1.85
C HIS A 130 9.37 5.58 -2.99
N THR A 131 10.54 5.58 -3.62
CA THR A 131 10.83 6.44 -4.76
C THR A 131 10.67 5.68 -6.07
N PHE A 132 10.17 6.39 -7.09
CA PHE A 132 10.03 5.93 -8.45
C PHE A 132 11.14 6.50 -9.31
N LEU A 133 11.56 5.74 -10.32
CA LEU A 133 12.35 6.24 -11.43
C LEU A 133 11.39 6.76 -12.49
N SER A 134 11.37 8.07 -12.73
CA SER A 134 10.61 8.64 -13.84
C SER A 134 11.31 8.31 -15.16
N LEU A 135 10.56 7.73 -16.11
CA LEU A 135 11.01 7.42 -17.46
C LEU A 135 10.83 8.61 -18.42
N ASP A 136 10.30 9.75 -17.96
CA ASP A 136 9.84 10.86 -18.81
C ASP A 136 10.96 11.71 -19.43
N ASN A 137 12.23 11.30 -19.32
CA ASN A 137 13.34 11.93 -20.04
C ASN A 137 14.21 10.87 -20.75
N GLN A 138 13.68 10.20 -21.78
CA GLN A 138 14.53 9.38 -22.66
C GLN A 138 15.49 10.22 -23.54
N GLU A 139 15.37 11.55 -23.55
CA GLU A 139 16.25 12.43 -24.32
C GLU A 139 17.39 13.08 -23.51
N ASN A 140 17.39 12.98 -22.17
CA ASN A 140 18.47 13.47 -21.32
C ASN A 140 18.82 12.40 -20.27
N GLU A 141 20.09 12.01 -20.18
CA GLU A 141 20.63 10.92 -19.33
C GLU A 141 20.42 11.08 -17.80
N ASP A 142 19.60 12.02 -17.35
CA ASP A 142 19.30 12.29 -15.94
C ASP A 142 17.95 11.67 -15.54
N PHE A 143 17.98 10.43 -15.03
CA PHE A 143 16.84 9.84 -14.35
C PHE A 143 16.45 10.69 -13.14
N LYS A 144 15.21 11.22 -13.13
CA LYS A 144 14.67 11.90 -11.95
C LYS A 144 14.08 10.85 -11.01
N ILE A 145 14.56 10.87 -9.76
CA ILE A 145 13.99 10.10 -8.67
C ILE A 145 12.84 10.92 -8.10
N GLU A 146 11.62 10.42 -8.22
CA GLU A 146 10.41 11.10 -7.76
C GLU A 146 9.73 10.31 -6.64
N GLU A 147 9.23 10.98 -5.61
CA GLU A 147 8.54 10.34 -4.48
C GLU A 147 7.09 9.91 -4.81
N PHE A 148 6.62 10.25 -6.00
CA PHE A 148 5.34 9.85 -6.59
C PHE A 148 5.44 10.03 -8.12
N TYR A 149 4.62 9.31 -8.87
CA TYR A 149 4.46 9.50 -10.31
C TYR A 149 3.15 10.23 -10.60
N TRP A 150 3.21 11.31 -11.38
CA TRP A 150 2.03 12.08 -11.78
C TRP A 150 2.21 12.68 -13.18
N ASP A 151 1.56 12.07 -14.18
CA ASP A 151 1.61 12.49 -15.60
C ASP A 151 0.37 13.29 -16.05
N GLU A 152 -0.36 13.87 -15.10
CA GLU A 152 -1.66 14.54 -15.27
C GLU A 152 -2.87 13.62 -15.58
N ASP A 153 -2.70 12.33 -15.88
CA ASP A 153 -3.80 11.34 -15.91
C ASP A 153 -3.67 10.29 -14.80
N PHE A 154 -2.47 9.75 -14.59
CA PHE A 154 -2.18 8.65 -13.70
C PHE A 154 -1.33 9.09 -12.52
N TYR A 155 -1.88 8.89 -11.32
CA TYR A 155 -1.20 9.10 -10.05
C TYR A 155 -0.80 7.76 -9.45
N ASN A 156 0.47 7.63 -9.05
CA ASN A 156 0.96 6.52 -8.25
C ASN A 156 1.85 7.02 -7.10
N VAL A 157 1.65 6.46 -5.91
CA VAL A 157 2.56 6.61 -4.78
C VAL A 157 2.62 5.30 -3.99
N SER A 158 3.80 4.95 -3.51
CA SER A 158 4.02 3.80 -2.65
C SER A 158 4.67 4.24 -1.34
N PHE A 159 4.24 3.64 -0.24
CA PHE A 159 4.85 3.84 1.06
C PHE A 159 4.73 2.59 1.90
N GLU A 160 5.60 2.49 2.91
CA GLU A 160 5.61 1.38 3.84
C GLU A 160 5.50 1.82 5.30
N TYR A 161 5.07 0.90 6.15
CA TYR A 161 5.13 1.05 7.61
C TYR A 161 5.38 -0.27 8.30
N VAL A 162 6.07 -0.18 9.45
CA VAL A 162 6.42 -1.33 10.27
C VAL A 162 5.21 -1.82 11.06
N LEU A 163 5.08 -3.15 11.17
CA LEU A 163 4.05 -3.81 11.96
C LEU A 163 4.68 -4.79 12.96
N PRO A 164 4.04 -5.02 14.13
CA PRO A 164 4.47 -6.06 15.06
C PRO A 164 4.48 -7.43 14.38
N ILE A 165 5.61 -8.13 14.42
CA ILE A 165 5.78 -9.44 13.76
C ILE A 165 4.80 -10.51 14.28
N ASP A 166 4.31 -10.37 15.51
CA ASP A 166 3.35 -11.28 16.13
C ASP A 166 1.89 -10.97 15.73
N ALA A 167 1.65 -9.82 15.09
CA ALA A 167 0.35 -9.49 14.53
C ALA A 167 -0.05 -10.51 13.48
N THR A 168 -1.34 -10.81 13.41
CA THR A 168 -1.90 -11.65 12.34
C THR A 168 -2.13 -10.83 11.07
N ILE A 169 -2.07 -11.46 9.90
CA ILE A 169 -2.47 -10.85 8.62
C ILE A 169 -3.87 -10.21 8.73
N LEU A 170 -4.83 -10.85 9.41
CA LEU A 170 -6.16 -10.28 9.58
C LEU A 170 -6.16 -8.98 10.40
N LYS A 171 -5.31 -8.88 11.43
CA LYS A 171 -5.11 -7.63 12.20
C LYS A 171 -4.45 -6.57 11.33
N ALA A 172 -3.43 -6.93 10.55
CA ALA A 172 -2.74 -6.04 9.64
C ALA A 172 -3.68 -5.47 8.56
N VAL A 173 -4.55 -6.30 7.97
CA VAL A 173 -5.59 -5.85 7.02
C VAL A 173 -6.58 -4.89 7.68
N LYS A 174 -7.03 -5.19 8.91
CA LYS A 174 -7.92 -4.28 9.66
C LYS A 174 -7.24 -2.95 9.97
N PHE A 175 -5.96 -2.99 10.32
CA PHE A 175 -5.16 -1.80 10.53
C PHE A 175 -5.04 -0.98 9.25
N ALA A 176 -4.66 -1.58 8.12
CA ALA A 176 -4.54 -0.92 6.83
C ALA A 176 -5.85 -0.21 6.44
N ARG A 177 -7.00 -0.88 6.59
CA ARG A 177 -8.33 -0.27 6.35
C ARG A 177 -8.59 0.96 7.21
N ASN A 178 -8.29 0.89 8.51
CA ASN A 178 -8.49 2.02 9.42
C ASN A 178 -7.50 3.16 9.17
N PHE A 179 -6.26 2.81 8.82
CA PHE A 179 -5.21 3.75 8.47
C PHE A 179 -5.58 4.52 7.20
N ILE A 180 -5.89 3.80 6.12
CA ILE A 180 -6.34 4.38 4.83
C ILE A 180 -7.59 5.23 5.02
N LYS A 181 -8.61 4.73 5.72
CA LYS A 181 -9.82 5.52 6.01
C LYS A 181 -9.51 6.82 6.76
N THR A 182 -8.55 6.80 7.68
CA THR A 182 -8.14 8.00 8.43
C THR A 182 -7.47 9.02 7.51
N ILE A 183 -6.61 8.55 6.59
CA ILE A 183 -5.99 9.39 5.57
C ILE A 183 -7.07 9.96 4.63
N GLU A 184 -7.95 9.14 4.08
CA GLU A 184 -9.00 9.59 3.15
C GLU A 184 -9.92 10.64 3.79
N THR A 185 -10.30 10.46 5.06
CA THR A 185 -11.10 11.44 5.80
C THR A 185 -10.38 12.79 5.89
N TYR A 186 -9.06 12.76 6.13
CA TYR A 186 -8.24 13.97 6.13
C TYR A 186 -8.18 14.60 4.73
N VAL A 187 -7.95 13.79 3.70
CA VAL A 187 -7.83 14.25 2.31
C VAL A 187 -9.11 14.92 1.83
N GLU A 188 -10.28 14.33 2.09
CA GLU A 188 -11.57 14.93 1.75
C GLU A 188 -11.73 16.30 2.42
N HIS A 189 -11.41 16.40 3.71
CA HIS A 189 -11.50 17.67 4.44
C HIS A 189 -10.50 18.70 3.91
N ARG A 190 -9.26 18.29 3.64
CA ARG A 190 -8.19 19.18 3.21
C ARG A 190 -8.42 19.68 1.78
N ALA A 191 -8.89 18.83 0.88
CA ALA A 191 -9.29 19.22 -0.48
C ALA A 191 -10.44 20.26 -0.43
N TYR A 192 -11.43 20.05 0.44
CA TYR A 192 -12.50 21.01 0.65
C TYR A 192 -11.99 22.36 1.19
N GLU A 193 -11.11 22.35 2.19
CA GLU A 193 -10.51 23.58 2.73
C GLU A 193 -9.73 24.34 1.66
N LYS A 194 -8.92 23.65 0.83
CA LYS A 194 -8.17 24.31 -0.24
C LYS A 194 -9.07 24.93 -1.32
N ALA A 195 -10.19 24.26 -1.64
CA ALA A 195 -11.15 24.78 -2.61
C ALA A 195 -11.86 26.07 -2.14
N HIS A 196 -12.21 26.16 -0.84
CA HIS A 196 -13.04 27.26 -0.31
C HIS A 196 -12.23 28.34 0.43
N PHE A 197 -11.06 27.98 0.93
CA PHE A 197 -10.17 28.84 1.72
C PHE A 197 -8.72 28.67 1.23
N PRO A 198 -8.41 29.07 -0.03
CA PRO A 198 -7.13 28.76 -0.67
C PRO A 198 -5.90 29.36 0.03
N THR A 199 -6.07 30.44 0.79
CA THR A 199 -5.01 31.05 1.58
C THR A 199 -4.68 30.29 2.88
N ARG A 200 -5.44 29.22 3.20
CA ARG A 200 -5.29 28.48 4.45
C ARG A 200 -4.25 27.37 4.32
N GLU A 201 -3.02 27.71 4.70
CA GLU A 201 -1.87 26.79 4.64
C GLU A 201 -1.96 25.61 5.61
N LYS A 202 -2.57 25.77 6.79
CA LYS A 202 -2.67 24.70 7.80
C LYS A 202 -4.10 24.24 8.01
N SER A 203 -4.28 22.92 8.07
CA SER A 203 -5.59 22.34 8.40
C SER A 203 -5.77 22.23 9.91
N SER A 204 -6.98 22.53 10.39
CA SER A 204 -7.33 22.19 11.78
C SER A 204 -7.38 20.67 12.02
N PHE A 205 -7.42 19.87 10.96
CA PHE A 205 -7.48 18.40 11.04
C PHE A 205 -6.11 17.72 11.09
N ASP A 206 -5.01 18.46 10.90
CA ASP A 206 -3.66 17.90 10.95
C ASP A 206 -3.42 17.14 12.25
N LYS A 207 -3.69 17.79 13.40
CA LYS A 207 -3.54 17.17 14.72
C LYS A 207 -4.48 15.99 14.92
N ILE A 208 -5.70 16.06 14.39
CA ILE A 208 -6.71 15.01 14.53
C ILE A 208 -6.26 13.74 13.78
N MET A 209 -5.77 13.89 12.56
CA MET A 209 -5.24 12.79 11.75
C MET A 209 -4.07 12.10 12.49
N LEU A 210 -3.09 12.88 12.92
CA LEU A 210 -1.90 12.34 13.59
C LEU A 210 -2.23 11.62 14.90
N VAL A 211 -3.12 12.17 15.73
CA VAL A 211 -3.56 11.52 16.97
C VAL A 211 -4.32 10.23 16.68
N LYS A 212 -5.16 10.18 15.65
CA LYS A 212 -5.85 8.94 15.26
C LYS A 212 -4.88 7.87 14.79
N ILE A 213 -3.88 8.24 13.99
CA ILE A 213 -2.88 7.30 13.47
C ILE A 213 -1.96 6.80 14.58
N ASP A 214 -1.45 7.67 15.46
CA ASP A 214 -0.67 7.26 16.63
C ASP A 214 -1.43 6.24 17.49
N ASN A 215 -2.73 6.50 17.75
CA ASN A 215 -3.58 5.56 18.47
C ASN A 215 -3.81 4.23 17.73
N LEU A 216 -3.78 4.21 16.40
CA LEU A 216 -3.85 2.97 15.63
C LEU A 216 -2.56 2.16 15.81
N PHE A 217 -1.39 2.79 15.66
CA PHE A 217 -0.08 2.12 15.82
C PHE A 217 0.13 1.56 17.22
N ARG A 218 -0.38 2.22 18.26
CA ARG A 218 -0.32 1.71 19.65
C ARG A 218 -1.22 0.50 19.92
N LYS A 219 -2.22 0.23 19.06
CA LYS A 219 -3.26 -0.78 19.30
C LYS A 219 -3.06 -2.08 18.53
N ILE A 220 -2.18 -2.12 17.53
CA ILE A 220 -1.98 -3.30 16.69
C ILE A 220 -1.12 -4.35 17.38
#